data_AF-A0A554N154-F1
#
_entry.id   AF-A0A554N154-F1
#
_cell.length_a   1.000
_cell.length_b   1.000
_cell.length_c   1.000
_cell.angle_alpha   90.00
_cell.angle_beta   90.00
_cell.angle_gamma   90.00
#
_symmetry.space_group_name_H-M   'P 1'
#
loop_
_entity.id
_entity.type
_entity.pdbx_description
1 polymer ?
#
loop_
_entity_poly.entity_id
_entity_poly.type
_entity_poly.pdbx_seq_one_letter_code
_entity_poly.pdbx_strand_id
1 'polypeptide(L)'
;MPPRRIEDADGRAALAAVRRGETARPAVATAVRWTLQCLADEVPGNSVEVRVPPFAAVQAVPGPRHTRGTPPNVVETDATTWLALASGELTWAEAVAQSRVSASGSRADLTAFLPVRLPAPGA
;
A
#
# COMPACT_ATOMS: atom_id res chain seq x y z
N MET A 1 14.48 13.60 4.87
CA MET A 1 13.21 14.31 5.10
C MET A 1 12.09 13.39 4.64
N PRO A 2 11.10 13.03 5.48
CA PRO A 2 9.96 12.27 5.00
C PRO A 2 9.29 13.03 3.85
N PRO A 3 8.76 12.34 2.82
CA PRO A 3 8.03 13.00 1.75
C PRO A 3 6.88 13.81 2.35
N ARG A 4 6.54 14.94 1.72
CA ARG A 4 5.39 15.76 2.10
C ARG A 4 4.15 14.88 2.14
N ARG A 5 3.39 14.94 3.25
CA ARG A 5 2.11 14.25 3.42
C ARG A 5 1.16 14.65 2.30
N ILE A 6 0.41 13.69 1.76
CA ILE A 6 -0.64 13.95 0.78
C ILE A 6 -1.92 14.26 1.55
N GLU A 7 -2.57 15.36 1.21
CA GLU A 7 -3.85 15.78 1.79
C GLU A 7 -4.96 14.81 1.38
N ASP A 8 -5.90 14.54 2.29
CA ASP A 8 -6.93 13.51 2.07
C ASP A 8 -7.88 13.83 0.91
N ALA A 9 -8.12 15.11 0.64
CA ALA A 9 -8.90 15.54 -0.52
C ALA A 9 -8.20 15.18 -1.84
N ASP A 10 -6.91 15.49 -1.95
CA ASP A 10 -6.10 15.21 -3.15
C ASP A 10 -5.94 13.72 -3.38
N GLY A 11 -5.64 12.97 -2.32
CA GLY A 11 -5.49 11.52 -2.35
C GLY A 11 -6.77 10.81 -2.78
N ARG A 12 -7.92 11.21 -2.22
CA ARG A 12 -9.22 10.66 -2.58
C ARG A 12 -9.61 11.00 -4.01
N ALA A 13 -9.39 12.25 -4.44
CA ALA A 13 -9.68 12.67 -5.81
C ALA A 13 -8.85 11.86 -6.82
N ALA A 14 -7.55 11.67 -6.54
CA ALA A 14 -6.66 10.87 -7.38
C ALA A 14 -7.08 9.40 -7.43
N LEU A 15 -7.37 8.77 -6.27
CA LEU A 15 -7.83 7.39 -6.23
C LEU A 15 -9.14 7.21 -7.01
N ALA A 16 -10.11 8.11 -6.83
CA ALA A 16 -11.37 8.06 -7.54
C ALA A 16 -11.21 8.26 -9.06
N ALA A 17 -10.27 9.11 -9.50
CA ALA A 17 -9.96 9.28 -10.91
C ALA A 17 -9.36 8.00 -11.50
N VAL A 18 -8.38 7.38 -10.83
CA VAL A 18 -7.74 6.15 -11.30
C VAL A 18 -8.75 5.00 -11.39
N ARG A 19 -9.65 4.88 -10.41
CA ARG A 19 -10.74 3.88 -10.45
C ARG A 19 -11.74 4.11 -11.58
N ARG A 20 -11.84 5.32 -12.12
CA ARG A 20 -12.62 5.64 -13.33
C ARG A 20 -11.84 5.47 -14.64
N GLY A 21 -10.60 4.98 -14.57
CA GLY A 21 -9.76 4.71 -15.73
C GLY A 21 -8.71 5.79 -16.05
N GLU A 22 -8.49 6.77 -15.16
CA GLU A 22 -7.36 7.69 -15.32
C GLU A 22 -6.03 6.93 -15.21
N THR A 23 -5.13 7.16 -16.18
CA THR A 23 -3.83 6.47 -16.27
C THR A 23 -2.65 7.44 -16.21
N ALA A 24 -2.90 8.75 -16.13
CA ALA A 24 -1.86 9.76 -16.02
C ALA A 24 -0.95 9.47 -14.82
N ARG A 25 0.37 9.43 -15.07
CA ARG A 25 1.39 9.11 -14.07
C ARG A 25 1.25 9.92 -12.76
N PRO A 26 0.96 11.23 -12.76
CA PRO A 26 0.76 11.98 -11.52
C PRO A 26 -0.45 11.52 -10.69
N ALA A 27 -1.55 11.15 -11.34
CA ALA A 27 -2.75 10.66 -10.67
C ALA A 27 -2.50 9.29 -10.03
N VAL A 28 -1.89 8.37 -10.79
CA VAL A 28 -1.49 7.04 -10.28
C VAL A 28 -0.49 7.18 -9.12
N ALA A 29 0.53 8.03 -9.27
CA ALA A 29 1.51 8.26 -8.22
C ALA A 29 0.87 8.78 -6.92
N THR A 30 -0.07 9.73 -7.04
CA THR A 30 -0.77 10.32 -5.90
C THR A 30 -1.65 9.28 -5.21
N ALA A 31 -2.44 8.51 -5.98
CA ALA A 31 -3.29 7.45 -5.44
C ALA A 31 -2.48 6.37 -4.70
N VAL A 32 -1.38 5.88 -5.30
CA VAL A 32 -0.50 4.88 -4.68
C VAL A 32 0.12 5.41 -3.40
N ARG A 33 0.74 6.60 -3.45
CA ARG A 33 1.42 7.20 -2.30
C ARG A 33 0.47 7.46 -1.15
N TRP A 34 -0.73 7.97 -1.44
CA TRP A 34 -1.72 8.27 -0.42
C TRP A 34 -2.30 7.00 0.21
N THR A 35 -2.62 5.97 -0.58
CA THR A 35 -3.10 4.70 -0.02
C THR A 35 -2.04 3.97 0.81
N LEU A 36 -0.76 4.03 0.43
CA LEU A 36 0.34 3.54 1.27
C LEU A 36 0.50 4.38 2.55
N GLN A 37 0.35 5.70 2.47
CA GLN A 37 0.35 6.59 3.64
C GLN A 37 -0.78 6.20 4.60
N CYS A 38 -2.00 5.99 4.11
CA CYS A 38 -3.12 5.56 4.92
C CYS A 38 -2.86 4.20 5.58
N LEU A 39 -2.28 3.23 4.88
CA LEU A 39 -1.88 1.96 5.47
C LEU A 39 -0.88 2.17 6.63
N ALA A 40 0.16 2.98 6.40
CA ALA A 40 1.19 3.23 7.42
C ALA A 40 0.64 4.01 8.63
N ASP A 41 -0.33 4.90 8.41
CA ASP A 41 -1.03 5.63 9.47
C ASP A 41 -1.96 4.71 10.28
N GLU A 42 -2.66 3.79 9.61
CA GLU A 42 -3.60 2.85 10.24
C GLU A 42 -2.86 1.77 11.05
N VAL A 43 -1.77 1.22 10.49
CA VAL A 43 -0.99 0.14 11.09
C VAL A 43 0.48 0.55 11.24
N PRO A 44 0.79 1.49 12.16
CA PRO A 44 2.14 2.01 12.31
C PRO A 44 3.10 0.90 12.76
N GLY A 45 4.26 0.83 12.11
CA GLY A 45 5.25 -0.18 12.41
C GLY A 45 6.42 -0.19 11.43
N ASN A 46 7.36 -1.09 11.69
CA ASN A 46 8.60 -1.24 10.92
C ASN A 46 8.94 -2.73 10.70
N SER A 47 7.94 -3.60 10.82
CA SER A 47 8.12 -5.03 10.67
C SER A 47 8.01 -5.44 9.21
N VAL A 48 7.14 -4.78 8.43
CA VAL A 48 6.89 -5.06 7.01
C VAL A 48 7.13 -3.82 6.15
N GLU A 49 7.91 -3.99 5.09
CA GLU A 49 8.07 -2.97 4.04
C GLU A 49 7.13 -3.27 2.87
N VAL A 50 6.26 -2.32 2.52
CA VAL A 50 5.38 -2.43 1.35
C VAL A 50 5.91 -1.53 0.24
N ARG A 51 6.20 -2.11 -0.92
CA ARG A 51 6.83 -1.45 -2.07
C ARG A 51 5.91 -1.47 -3.28
N VAL A 52 5.75 -0.30 -3.89
CA VAL A 52 5.00 -0.13 -5.14
C VAL A 52 5.86 0.68 -6.11
N PRO A 53 6.87 0.06 -6.73
CA PRO A 53 7.74 0.75 -7.68
C PRO A 53 6.96 1.20 -8.95
N PRO A 54 7.32 2.35 -9.54
CA PRO A 54 8.38 3.28 -9.13
C PRO A 54 7.90 4.37 -8.15
N PHE A 55 6.72 4.22 -7.55
CA PHE A 55 6.01 5.34 -6.93
C PHE A 55 6.41 5.62 -5.47
N ALA A 56 6.44 4.58 -4.63
CA ALA A 56 6.77 4.70 -3.21
C ALA A 56 7.00 3.34 -2.52
N ALA A 57 7.51 3.43 -1.29
CA ALA A 57 7.52 2.35 -0.31
C ALA A 57 7.21 2.93 1.08
N VAL A 58 6.56 2.14 1.95
CA VAL A 58 6.29 2.50 3.35
C VAL A 58 6.65 1.34 4.28
N GLN A 59 6.92 1.67 5.53
CA GLN A 59 7.04 0.71 6.62
C GLN A 59 5.70 0.68 7.37
N ALA A 60 5.19 -0.52 7.61
CA ALA A 60 3.93 -0.74 8.30
C ALA A 60 4.02 -2.02 9.15
N VAL A 61 2.93 -2.30 9.86
CA VAL A 61 2.72 -3.48 10.70
C VAL A 61 3.63 -3.51 11.94
N PRO A 62 3.05 -3.52 13.16
CA PRO A 62 3.83 -3.58 14.38
C PRO A 62 4.52 -4.94 14.53
N GLY A 63 5.74 -4.92 15.06
CA GLY A 63 6.49 -6.15 15.31
C GLY A 63 7.99 -5.93 15.39
N PRO A 64 8.74 -6.97 15.80
CA PRO A 64 10.19 -6.91 15.73
C PRO A 64 10.63 -6.70 14.28
N ARG A 65 11.71 -5.94 14.13
CA ARG A 65 12.48 -5.92 12.90
C ARG A 65 13.10 -7.29 12.66
N HIS A 66 13.30 -7.62 11.39
CA HIS A 66 14.09 -8.79 11.04
C HIS A 66 15.47 -8.72 11.73
N THR A 67 15.93 -9.85 12.23
CA THR A 67 17.28 -9.98 12.79
C THR A 67 18.23 -10.54 11.73
N ARG A 68 19.53 -10.51 11.99
CA ARG A 68 20.51 -11.17 11.11
C ARG A 68 20.12 -12.65 10.95
N GLY A 69 20.02 -13.12 9.71
CA GLY A 69 19.67 -14.51 9.38
C GLY A 69 18.20 -14.76 9.02
N THR A 70 17.29 -13.82 9.29
CA THR A 70 15.90 -13.89 8.79
C THR A 70 15.72 -12.96 7.59
N PRO A 71 15.04 -13.40 6.50
CA PRO A 71 14.71 -12.51 5.39
C PRO A 71 13.91 -11.30 5.88
N PRO A 72 14.12 -10.10 5.30
CA PRO A 72 13.29 -8.94 5.62
C PRO A 72 11.83 -9.22 5.22
N ASN A 73 10.85 -8.76 6.01
CA ASN A 73 9.46 -8.86 5.57
C ASN A 73 9.19 -7.78 4.54
N VAL A 74 9.07 -8.18 3.27
CA VAL A 74 8.87 -7.28 2.14
C VAL A 74 7.68 -7.76 1.34
N VAL A 75 6.78 -6.83 1.04
CA VAL A 75 5.70 -7.00 0.07
C VAL A 75 6.00 -6.08 -1.10
N GLU A 76 6.04 -6.61 -2.31
CA GLU A 76 6.27 -5.84 -3.53
C GLU A 76 5.24 -6.18 -4.59
N THR A 77 4.66 -5.16 -5.23
CA THR A 77 3.66 -5.31 -6.29
C THR A 77 3.60 -4.06 -7.18
N ASP A 78 2.92 -4.15 -8.32
CA ASP A 78 2.72 -3.02 -9.21
C ASP A 78 1.57 -2.10 -8.72
N ALA A 79 1.47 -0.90 -9.31
CA ALA A 79 0.48 0.09 -8.90
C ALA A 79 -0.97 -0.35 -9.14
N THR A 80 -1.24 -1.06 -10.22
CA THR A 80 -2.60 -1.52 -10.54
C THR A 80 -3.04 -2.55 -9.50
N THR A 81 -2.19 -3.53 -9.22
CA THR A 81 -2.46 -4.56 -8.20
C THR A 81 -2.60 -3.93 -6.81
N TRP A 82 -1.70 -3.02 -6.43
CA TRP A 82 -1.78 -2.32 -5.14
C TRP A 82 -3.08 -1.55 -4.98
N LEU A 83 -3.50 -0.76 -5.97
CA LEU A 83 -4.73 0.04 -5.86
C LEU A 83 -5.99 -0.81 -5.81
N ALA A 84 -6.00 -1.96 -6.50
CA ALA A 84 -7.09 -2.93 -6.41
C ALA A 84 -7.16 -3.57 -5.02
N LEU A 85 -6.03 -3.94 -4.42
CA LEU A 85 -5.94 -4.42 -3.03
C LEU A 85 -6.39 -3.36 -2.03
N ALA A 86 -5.85 -2.14 -2.15
CA ALA A 86 -6.14 -1.04 -1.24
C ALA A 86 -7.61 -0.62 -1.27
N SER A 87 -8.28 -0.78 -2.42
CA SER A 87 -9.69 -0.44 -2.62
C SER A 87 -10.65 -1.62 -2.39
N GLY A 88 -10.13 -2.83 -2.16
CA GLY A 88 -10.93 -4.04 -1.95
C GLY A 88 -11.52 -4.67 -3.22
N GLU A 89 -11.00 -4.29 -4.40
CA GLU A 89 -11.39 -4.88 -5.70
C GLU A 89 -10.66 -6.19 -5.98
N LEU A 90 -9.52 -6.41 -5.31
CA LEU A 90 -8.75 -7.64 -5.35
C LEU A 90 -8.45 -8.05 -3.91
N THR A 91 -8.63 -9.32 -3.56
CA THR A 91 -8.24 -9.81 -2.23
C THR A 91 -6.75 -10.17 -2.20
N TRP A 92 -6.17 -10.17 -0.99
CA TRP A 92 -4.78 -10.61 -0.81
C TRP A 92 -4.54 -12.03 -1.32
N ALA A 93 -5.44 -12.96 -0.97
CA ALA A 93 -5.33 -14.36 -1.37
C ALA A 93 -5.36 -14.53 -2.90
N GLU A 94 -6.22 -13.80 -3.61
CA GLU A 94 -6.26 -13.81 -5.07
C GLU A 94 -4.98 -13.24 -5.68
N ALA A 95 -4.47 -12.13 -5.14
CA ALA A 95 -3.25 -11.50 -5.65
C ALA A 95 -2.02 -12.41 -5.50
N VAL A 96 -1.90 -13.12 -4.37
CA VAL A 96 -0.84 -14.12 -4.14
C VAL A 96 -1.03 -15.34 -5.05
N ALA A 97 -2.25 -15.88 -5.16
CA ALA A 97 -2.54 -17.03 -6.02
C ALA A 97 -2.26 -16.76 -7.50
N GLN A 98 -2.42 -15.51 -7.94
CA GLN A 98 -2.14 -15.05 -9.30
C GLN A 98 -0.70 -14.57 -9.50
N SER A 99 0.18 -14.70 -8.49
CA SER A 99 1.56 -14.21 -8.51
C SER A 99 1.69 -12.71 -8.85
N ARG A 100 0.68 -11.90 -8.50
CA ARG A 100 0.69 -10.44 -8.68
C ARG A 100 1.40 -9.70 -7.55
N VAL A 101 1.64 -10.38 -6.44
CA VAL A 101 2.36 -9.87 -5.28
C VAL A 101 3.53 -10.80 -4.96
N SER A 102 4.70 -10.21 -4.75
CA SER A 102 5.85 -10.89 -4.15
C SER A 102 5.82 -10.60 -2.65
N ALA A 103 5.73 -11.65 -1.84
CA ALA A 103 5.74 -11.56 -0.38
C ALA A 103 6.88 -12.43 0.17
N SER A 104 7.83 -11.81 0.87
CA SER A 104 8.99 -12.46 1.46
C SER A 104 9.06 -12.17 2.95
N GLY A 105 9.43 -13.17 3.76
CA GLY A 105 9.45 -13.07 5.22
C GLY A 105 8.16 -13.57 5.88
N SER A 106 8.27 -14.06 7.11
CA SER A 106 7.17 -14.74 7.81
C SER A 106 6.00 -13.84 8.21
N ARG A 107 6.16 -12.52 8.12
CA ARG A 107 5.12 -11.52 8.44
C ARG A 107 4.64 -10.73 7.24
N ALA A 108 5.09 -11.07 6.02
CA ALA A 108 4.66 -10.39 4.80
C ALA A 108 3.25 -10.86 4.35
N ASP A 109 2.28 -10.73 5.24
CA ASP A 109 0.86 -10.99 4.99
C ASP A 109 0.07 -9.73 5.34
N LEU A 110 -0.62 -9.17 4.35
CA LEU A 110 -1.43 -7.97 4.52
C LEU A 110 -2.93 -8.26 4.60
N THR A 111 -3.36 -9.52 4.69
CA THR A 111 -4.78 -9.91 4.69
C THR A 111 -5.59 -9.15 5.74
N ALA A 112 -5.05 -8.99 6.95
CA ALA A 112 -5.73 -8.30 8.05
C ALA A 112 -5.73 -6.76 7.93
N PHE A 113 -4.99 -6.21 6.97
CA PHE A 113 -4.77 -4.77 6.78
C PHE A 113 -5.30 -4.26 5.43
N LEU A 114 -6.02 -5.13 4.70
CA LEU A 114 -6.63 -4.82 3.41
C LEU A 114 -8.15 -5.12 3.46
N PRO A 115 -8.99 -4.30 2.80
CA PRO A 115 -8.64 -3.05 2.12
C PRO A 115 -8.16 -1.98 3.10
N VAL A 116 -7.40 -1.00 2.60
CA VAL A 116 -6.84 0.06 3.44
C VAL A 116 -7.97 0.94 3.98
N ARG A 117 -7.98 1.24 5.28
CA ARG A 117 -8.95 2.20 5.82
C ARG A 117 -8.56 3.61 5.40
N LEU A 118 -9.36 4.15 4.49
CA LEU A 118 -9.23 5.53 4.06
C LEU A 118 -9.91 6.46 5.08
N PRO A 119 -9.33 7.65 5.35
CA PRO A 119 -9.99 8.67 6.17
C PRO A 119 -11.41 8.95 5.67
N ALA A 120 -12.33 9.28 6.56
CA ALA A 120 -13.65 9.77 6.16
C ALA A 120 -13.49 11.09 5.38
N PRO A 121 -14.34 11.39 4.38
CA PRO A 121 -14.39 12.73 3.83
C PRO A 121 -14.70 13.70 4.99
N GLY A 122 -13.89 14.76 5.14
CA GLY A 122 -14.15 15.80 6.12
C GLY A 122 -15.56 16.36 5.93
N ALA A 123 -16.29 16.52 7.03
CA ALA A 123 -17.57 17.22 7.05
C ALA A 123 -17.40 18.69 6.66
#